data_AF-A0AAU3IF81-F1
#
_entry.id   AF-A0AAU3IF81-F1
#
_cell.length_a   1.000
_cell.length_b   1.000
_cell.length_c   1.000
_cell.angle_alpha   90.00
_cell.angle_beta   90.00
_cell.angle_gamma   90.00
#
_symmetry.space_group_name_H-M   'P 1'
#
loop_
_entity.id
_entity.type
_entity.pdbx_description
1 polymer ?
#
loop_
_entity_poly.entity_id
_entity_poly.type
_entity_poly.pdbx_seq_one_letter_code
_entity_poly.pdbx_strand_id
1 'polypeptide(L)'
;MDQDMVMRARVMLLSANTRVVRGVTGLWIYRTLTPVEPEVYGSKLAYVLVEACASPLVRDLPEQRMALLDEAVEVATALSPANPFRDKVLAKALTARRREVEGPSVS
;
A
#
# COMPACT_ATOMS: atom_id res chain seq x y z
N MET A 1 9.96 -3.98 17.20
CA MET A 1 8.80 -3.18 16.77
C MET A 1 8.21 -2.50 17.98
N ASP A 2 7.93 -1.20 17.90
CA ASP A 2 7.42 -0.42 19.03
C ASP A 2 5.93 -0.75 19.28
N GLN A 3 5.63 -1.35 20.43
CA GLN A 3 4.28 -1.75 20.83
C GLN A 3 3.33 -0.55 20.97
N ASP A 4 3.84 0.61 21.37
CA ASP A 4 3.03 1.82 21.52
C ASP A 4 2.59 2.34 20.15
N MET A 5 3.46 2.25 19.14
CA MET A 5 3.11 2.60 17.75
C MET A 5 2.04 1.67 17.19
N VAL A 6 2.16 0.36 17.43
CA VAL A 6 1.16 -0.63 17.01
C VAL A 6 -0.20 -0.35 17.67
N MET A 7 -0.20 -0.07 18.98
CA MET A 7 -1.43 0.28 19.70
C MET A 7 -2.06 1.56 19.17
N ARG A 8 -1.27 2.61 18.94
CA ARG A 8 -1.74 3.86 18.32
C ARG A 8 -2.32 3.64 16.92
N ALA A 9 -1.68 2.82 16.09
CA ALA A 9 -2.18 2.48 14.75
C ALA A 9 -3.52 1.73 14.81
N ARG A 10 -3.68 0.77 15.73
CA ARG A 10 -4.95 0.08 15.96
C ARG A 10 -6.06 1.03 16.41
N VAL A 11 -5.76 1.91 17.37
CA VAL A 11 -6.73 2.92 17.86
C VAL A 11 -7.16 3.85 16.72
N MET A 12 -6.22 4.38 15.93
CA MET A 12 -6.57 5.24 14.79
C MET A 12 -7.39 4.52 13.73
N LEU A 13 -7.08 3.25 13.45
CA LEU A 13 -7.86 2.44 12.50
C LEU A 13 -9.31 2.26 12.98
N LEU A 14 -9.50 1.97 14.28
CA LEU A 14 -10.83 1.83 14.89
C LEU A 14 -11.60 3.15 14.85
N SER A 15 -10.94 4.27 15.18
CA SER A 15 -11.56 5.60 15.19
C SER A 15 -11.95 6.10 13.81
N ALA A 16 -11.24 5.66 12.75
CA ALA A 16 -11.50 6.13 11.40
C ALA A 16 -12.86 5.65 10.84
N ASN A 17 -13.49 4.62 11.45
CA ASN A 17 -14.81 4.07 11.08
C ASN A 17 -15.02 3.88 9.56
N THR A 18 -13.97 3.50 8.85
CA THR A 18 -13.99 3.28 7.40
C THR A 18 -13.29 1.98 7.05
N ARG A 19 -13.69 1.37 5.93
CA ARG A 19 -13.13 0.08 5.50
C ARG A 19 -11.64 0.15 5.17
N VAL A 20 -11.17 1.28 4.64
CA VAL A 20 -9.76 1.53 4.30
C VAL A 20 -9.42 3.00 4.54
N VAL A 21 -8.53 3.27 5.50
CA VAL A 21 -7.93 4.61 5.67
C VAL A 21 -6.95 4.87 4.53
N ARG A 22 -7.10 6.00 3.82
CA ARG A 22 -6.26 6.37 2.67
C ARG A 22 -5.27 7.49 3.02
N GLY A 23 -4.44 7.86 2.05
CA GLY A 23 -3.47 8.96 2.19
C GLY A 23 -2.33 8.65 3.16
N VAL A 24 -1.66 9.70 3.64
CA VAL A 24 -0.47 9.59 4.50
C VAL A 24 -0.77 8.84 5.80
N THR A 25 -1.92 9.11 6.42
CA THR A 25 -2.36 8.41 7.63
C THR A 25 -2.58 6.92 7.37
N GLY A 26 -3.23 6.57 6.26
CA GLY A 26 -3.42 5.16 5.86
C GLY A 26 -2.10 4.43 5.65
N LEU A 27 -1.15 5.07 4.95
CA LEU A 27 0.19 4.50 4.76
C LEU A 27 0.90 4.26 6.09
N TRP A 28 0.88 5.24 6.99
CA TRP A 28 1.51 5.09 8.30
C TRP A 28 0.88 3.95 9.11
N ILE A 29 -0.46 3.88 9.16
CA ILE A 29 -1.18 2.82 9.88
C ILE A 29 -0.80 1.45 9.30
N TYR A 30 -0.94 1.26 8.00
CA TYR A 30 -0.76 -0.08 7.42
C TYR A 30 0.70 -0.52 7.35
N ARG A 31 1.67 0.39 7.16
CA ARG A 31 3.10 0.07 7.33
C ARG A 31 3.42 -0.35 8.77
N THR A 32 2.75 0.26 9.75
CA THR A 32 2.90 -0.09 11.17
C THR A 32 2.21 -1.41 11.54
N LEU A 33 1.15 -1.83 10.85
CA LEU A 33 0.40 -3.03 11.23
C LEU A 33 0.77 -4.28 10.43
N THR A 34 1.23 -4.12 9.18
CA THR A 34 1.56 -5.24 8.29
C THR A 34 2.68 -6.15 8.83
N PRO A 35 3.75 -5.64 9.46
CA PRO A 35 4.78 -6.53 10.04
C PRO A 35 4.27 -7.39 11.20
N VAL A 36 3.15 -7.01 11.85
CA VAL A 36 2.54 -7.76 12.96
C VAL A 36 1.55 -8.81 12.43
N GLU A 37 0.67 -8.39 11.53
CA GLU A 37 -0.40 -9.23 10.97
C GLU A 37 -0.47 -9.02 9.44
N PRO A 38 0.47 -9.61 8.68
CA PRO A 38 0.59 -9.35 7.25
C PRO A 38 -0.65 -9.80 6.48
N GLU A 39 -1.28 -10.90 6.87
CA GLU A 39 -2.49 -11.40 6.21
C GLU A 39 -3.72 -10.50 6.40
N VAL A 40 -3.77 -9.74 7.49
CA VAL A 40 -4.90 -8.87 7.84
C VAL A 40 -4.79 -7.51 7.16
N TYR A 41 -3.56 -6.98 7.08
CA TYR A 41 -3.31 -5.59 6.66
C TYR A 41 -2.57 -5.48 5.33
N GLY A 42 -1.83 -6.49 4.88
CA GLY A 42 -0.97 -6.40 3.70
C GLY A 42 -1.73 -6.09 2.42
N SER A 43 -2.93 -6.66 2.22
CA SER A 43 -3.77 -6.32 1.07
C SER A 43 -4.24 -4.86 1.07
N LYS A 44 -4.47 -4.27 2.26
CA LYS A 44 -4.81 -2.86 2.42
C LYS A 44 -3.60 -1.96 2.22
N LEU A 45 -2.42 -2.37 2.72
CA LEU A 45 -1.16 -1.66 2.50
C LEU A 45 -0.83 -1.56 1.00
N ALA A 46 -0.81 -2.71 0.30
CA ALA A 46 -0.57 -2.76 -1.14
C ALA A 46 -1.55 -1.87 -1.92
N TYR A 47 -2.83 -1.87 -1.54
CA TYR A 47 -3.82 -0.99 -2.15
C TYR A 47 -3.52 0.50 -1.93
N VAL A 48 -3.23 0.91 -0.70
CA VAL A 48 -2.97 2.33 -0.36
C VAL A 48 -1.66 2.82 -0.95
N LEU A 49 -0.63 1.97 -1.06
CA LEU A 49 0.63 2.31 -1.76
C LEU A 49 0.40 2.65 -3.23
N VAL A 50 -0.41 1.85 -3.94
CA VAL A 50 -0.77 2.14 -5.34
C VAL A 50 -1.57 3.44 -5.45
N GLU A 51 -2.52 3.70 -4.55
CA GLU A 51 -3.27 4.97 -4.54
C GLU A 51 -2.35 6.17 -4.23
N ALA A 52 -1.39 6.00 -3.33
CA ALA A 52 -0.43 7.04 -2.98
C ALA A 52 0.48 7.42 -4.16
N CYS A 53 0.85 6.45 -5.02
CA CYS A 53 1.60 6.71 -6.24
C CYS A 53 0.83 7.60 -7.24
N ALA A 54 -0.50 7.56 -7.22
CA ALA A 54 -1.36 8.42 -8.05
C ALA A 54 -1.66 9.79 -7.41
N SER A 55 -1.11 10.06 -6.21
CA SER A 55 -1.34 11.33 -5.51
C SER A 55 -0.66 12.50 -6.22
N PRO A 56 -1.31 13.68 -6.30
CA PRO A 56 -0.67 14.90 -6.79
C PRO A 56 0.63 15.26 -6.06
N LEU A 57 0.77 14.85 -4.79
CA LEU A 57 1.92 15.16 -3.94
C LEU A 57 3.24 14.55 -4.44
N VAL A 58 3.17 13.43 -5.17
CA VAL A 58 4.35 12.71 -5.68
C VAL A 58 4.43 12.73 -7.20
N ARG A 59 3.53 13.45 -7.88
CA ARG A 59 3.41 13.46 -9.34
C ARG A 59 4.75 13.76 -10.03
N ASP A 60 5.48 14.73 -9.49
CA ASP A 60 6.72 15.24 -10.07
C ASP A 60 7.96 14.54 -9.45
N LEU A 61 7.76 13.42 -8.74
CA LEU A 61 8.78 12.64 -8.03
C LEU A 61 8.78 11.17 -8.51
N PRO A 62 9.30 10.88 -9.72
CA PRO A 62 9.21 9.55 -10.32
C PRO A 62 9.88 8.45 -9.48
N GLU A 63 11.01 8.75 -8.84
CA GLU A 63 11.69 7.80 -7.95
C GLU A 63 10.83 7.41 -6.75
N GLN A 64 10.12 8.38 -6.15
CA GLN A 64 9.21 8.12 -5.04
C GLN A 64 7.98 7.33 -5.48
N ARG A 65 7.46 7.62 -6.67
CA ARG A 65 6.37 6.86 -7.28
C ARG A 65 6.77 5.41 -7.54
N MET A 66 7.97 5.17 -8.05
CA MET A 66 8.51 3.82 -8.24
C MET A 66 8.69 3.08 -6.91
N ALA A 67 9.27 3.73 -5.90
CA ALA A 67 9.48 3.13 -4.58
C ALA A 67 8.16 2.69 -3.92
N LEU A 68 7.09 3.49 -4.05
CA LEU A 68 5.76 3.12 -3.57
C LEU A 68 5.22 1.86 -4.28
N LEU A 69 5.47 1.74 -5.59
CA LEU A 69 5.00 0.62 -6.39
C LEU A 69 5.82 -0.66 -6.15
N ASP A 70 7.13 -0.52 -5.95
CA ASP A 70 8.00 -1.63 -5.56
C ASP A 70 7.57 -2.21 -4.21
N GLU A 71 7.35 -1.36 -3.20
CA GLU A 71 6.82 -1.80 -1.90
C GLU A 71 5.44 -2.46 -2.04
N ALA A 72 4.56 -1.94 -2.91
CA ALA A 72 3.25 -2.53 -3.13
C ALA A 72 3.33 -3.95 -3.71
N VAL A 73 4.27 -4.17 -4.65
CA VAL A 73 4.53 -5.50 -5.23
C VAL A 73 5.12 -6.44 -4.19
N GLU A 74 6.08 -5.98 -3.40
CA GLU A 74 6.70 -6.78 -2.34
C GLU A 74 5.65 -7.25 -1.32
N VAL A 75 4.85 -6.33 -0.78
CA VAL A 75 3.80 -6.63 0.20
C VAL A 75 2.77 -7.59 -0.38
N ALA A 76 2.32 -7.37 -1.62
CA ALA A 76 1.35 -8.24 -2.27
C ALA A 76 1.92 -9.64 -2.53
N THR A 77 3.21 -9.74 -2.86
CA THR A 77 3.91 -11.01 -3.11
C THR A 77 4.14 -11.81 -1.83
N ALA A 78 4.28 -11.13 -0.69
CA ALA A 78 4.49 -11.75 0.61
C ALA A 78 3.21 -12.37 1.24
N LEU A 79 2.02 -11.95 0.81
CA LEU A 79 0.74 -12.50 1.30
C LEU A 79 0.64 -14.00 1.02
N SER A 80 -0.08 -14.79 1.82
CA SER A 80 -0.32 -16.20 1.51
C SER A 80 -1.04 -16.37 0.16
N PRO A 81 -0.73 -17.42 -0.64
CA PRO A 81 -1.55 -17.81 -1.78
C PRO A 81 -3.02 -18.08 -1.42
N ALA A 82 -3.32 -18.42 -0.16
CA ALA A 82 -4.68 -18.59 0.33
C ALA A 82 -5.40 -17.25 0.60
N ASN A 83 -4.68 -16.12 0.56
CA ASN A 83 -5.28 -14.81 0.78
C ASN A 83 -6.17 -14.44 -0.42
N PRO A 84 -7.48 -14.25 -0.22
CA PRO A 84 -8.43 -14.06 -1.33
C PRO A 84 -8.21 -12.74 -2.09
N PHE A 85 -7.41 -11.82 -1.54
CA PHE A 85 -7.12 -10.53 -2.16
C PHE A 85 -5.75 -10.48 -2.85
N ARG A 86 -4.86 -11.47 -2.61
CA ARG A 86 -3.47 -11.46 -3.09
C ARG A 86 -3.39 -11.15 -4.58
N ASP A 87 -4.04 -11.96 -5.41
CA ASP A 87 -3.94 -11.85 -6.87
C ASP A 87 -4.45 -10.51 -7.37
N LYS A 88 -5.56 -10.02 -6.78
CA LYS A 88 -6.15 -8.74 -7.15
C LYS A 88 -5.21 -7.57 -6.84
N VAL A 89 -4.61 -7.53 -5.65
CA VAL A 89 -3.73 -6.42 -5.26
C VAL A 89 -2.39 -6.50 -5.96
N LEU A 90 -1.86 -7.71 -6.18
CA LEU A 90 -0.62 -7.93 -6.93
C LEU A 90 -0.78 -7.50 -8.40
N ALA A 91 -1.86 -7.89 -9.07
CA ALA A 91 -2.13 -7.48 -10.44
C ALA A 91 -2.26 -5.95 -10.58
N LYS A 92 -2.90 -5.30 -9.59
CA LYS A 92 -3.01 -3.83 -9.56
C LYS A 92 -1.63 -3.17 -9.41
N ALA A 93 -0.80 -3.66 -8.48
CA ALA A 93 0.55 -3.14 -8.25
C ALA A 93 1.45 -3.32 -9.47
N LEU A 94 1.48 -4.50 -10.08
CA LEU A 94 2.27 -4.79 -11.28
C LEU A 94 1.84 -3.95 -12.48
N THR A 95 0.52 -3.75 -12.67
CA THR A 95 -0.01 -2.90 -13.75
C THR A 95 0.41 -1.44 -13.56
N ALA A 96 0.29 -0.92 -12.34
CA ALA A 96 0.71 0.45 -12.04
C ALA A 96 2.22 0.63 -12.22
N ARG A 97 3.03 -0.32 -11.75
CA ARG A 97 4.49 -0.34 -11.92
C ARG A 97 4.91 -0.36 -13.38
N ARG A 98 4.26 -1.20 -14.20
CA ARG A 98 4.53 -1.27 -15.64
C ARG A 98 4.29 0.08 -16.33
N ARG A 99 3.16 0.72 -16.04
CA ARG A 99 2.84 2.06 -16.57
C ARG A 99 3.87 3.11 -16.15
N GLU A 100 4.41 2.99 -14.95
CA GLU A 100 5.44 3.91 -14.47
C GLU A 100 6.77 3.74 -15.22
N VAL A 101 7.15 2.50 -15.54
CA VAL A 101 8.35 2.20 -16.32
C VAL A 101 8.19 2.60 -17.78
N GLU A 102 7.02 2.36 -18.38
CA GLU A 102 6.72 2.68 -19.78
C GLU A 102 6.59 4.20 -20.02
N GLY A 103 6.45 5.00 -18.95
CA GLY A 103 6.19 6.43 -19.03
C GLY A 103 4.78 6.73 -19.56
N PRO A 104 4.33 8.01 -19.54
CA PRO A 104 3.08 8.36 -20.20
C PRO A 104 3.21 8.05 -21.68
N SER A 105 2.40 7.11 -22.17
CA SER A 105 2.22 6.87 -23.59
C SER A 105 1.71 8.18 -24.18
N VAL A 106 2.59 8.93 -24.83
CA VAL A 106 2.18 10.08 -25.64
C VAL A 106 1.42 9.50 -26.83
N SER A 107 0.08 9.59 -26.78
CA SER A 107 -0.80 9.44 -27.94
C SER A 107 -1.23 10.81 -28.41
#